data_AF-A0A975L6U6-F1
#
_entry.id   AF-A0A975L6U6-F1
#
_cell.length_a   1.000
_cell.length_b   1.000
_cell.length_c   1.000
_cell.angle_alpha   90.00
_cell.angle_beta   90.00
_cell.angle_gamma   90.00
#
_symmetry.space_group_name_H-M   'P 1'
#
loop_
_entity.id
_entity.type
_entity.pdbx_description
1 polymer ?
#
loop_
_entity_poly.entity_id
_entity_poly.type
_entity_poly.pdbx_seq_one_letter_code
_entity_poly.pdbx_strand_id
1 'polypeptide(L)'
;MDTRADILHSTDWTRAFHAYGPATDAPEFLAGLLSEQEEVRERALGYLNSAILHQGTVYPATPPVALFVAGVLGEPAVDLPVGDPFREAAGAAVEPLRLGLLDFLADVARAVAERAAGRSLPELEGLADPGSAGASSTPS
;
A
#
# COMPACT_ATOMS: atom_id res chain seq x y z
N MET A 1 -16.19 12.48 1.14
CA MET A 1 -15.81 11.11 1.49
C MET A 1 -14.37 11.20 1.91
N ASP A 2 -14.08 10.94 3.18
CA ASP A 2 -12.73 11.10 3.73
C ASP A 2 -12.03 9.75 3.60
N THR A 3 -11.47 9.49 2.42
CA THR A 3 -10.96 8.18 2.00
C THR A 3 -10.01 7.56 3.04
N ARG A 4 -9.19 8.36 3.74
CA ARG A 4 -8.29 7.87 4.81
C ARG A 4 -9.07 7.33 6.01
N ALA A 5 -10.06 8.07 6.51
CA ALA A 5 -10.84 7.69 7.68
C ALA A 5 -11.73 6.51 7.34
N ASP A 6 -12.30 6.50 6.15
CA ASP A 6 -13.14 5.41 5.67
C ASP A 6 -12.35 4.09 5.64
N ILE A 7 -11.13 4.09 5.09
CA ILE A 7 -10.28 2.89 5.01
C ILE A 7 -9.95 2.30 6.39
N LEU A 8 -9.64 3.14 7.39
CA LEU A 8 -9.31 2.67 8.73
C LEU A 8 -10.46 1.90 9.38
N HIS A 9 -11.70 2.34 9.15
CA HIS A 9 -12.88 1.79 9.80
C HIS A 9 -13.61 0.72 8.97
N SER A 10 -13.51 0.77 7.64
CA SER A 10 -14.21 -0.18 6.75
C SER A 10 -13.41 -1.45 6.47
N THR A 11 -12.10 -1.45 6.73
CA THR A 11 -11.24 -2.61 6.47
C THR A 11 -11.33 -3.59 7.64
N ASP A 12 -11.64 -4.86 7.35
CA ASP A 12 -11.53 -5.95 8.34
C ASP A 12 -10.07 -6.40 8.47
N TRP A 13 -9.34 -5.72 9.35
CA TRP A 13 -7.92 -5.97 9.63
C TRP A 13 -7.63 -7.37 10.21
N THR A 14 -8.64 -8.07 10.72
CA THR A 14 -8.47 -9.46 11.20
C THR A 14 -8.34 -10.45 10.04
N ARG A 15 -8.79 -10.06 8.84
CA ARG A 15 -8.76 -10.86 7.61
C ARG A 15 -7.81 -10.29 6.55
N ALA A 16 -7.34 -9.05 6.72
CA ALA A 16 -6.30 -8.46 5.91
C ALA A 16 -4.93 -8.85 6.49
N PHE A 17 -4.24 -9.80 5.88
CA PHE A 17 -2.91 -10.24 6.34
C PHE A 17 -1.80 -9.39 5.74
N HIS A 18 -0.69 -9.24 6.45
CA HIS A 18 0.61 -8.78 5.96
C HIS A 18 1.68 -9.86 6.20
N ALA A 19 2.96 -9.54 6.01
CA ALA A 19 4.06 -10.52 6.09
C ALA A 19 4.19 -11.32 7.40
N TYR A 20 3.64 -10.84 8.51
CA TYR A 20 3.80 -11.44 9.84
C TYR A 20 2.49 -11.88 10.48
N GLY A 21 1.36 -11.82 9.75
CA GLY A 21 0.05 -12.27 10.26
C GLY A 21 -1.09 -11.30 9.94
N PRO A 22 -2.21 -11.38 10.70
CA PRO A 22 -3.31 -10.43 10.60
C PRO A 22 -2.83 -9.00 10.87
N ALA A 23 -3.25 -8.04 10.05
CA ALA A 23 -2.80 -6.65 10.09
C ALA A 23 -3.58 -5.80 11.10
N THR A 24 -3.86 -6.34 12.28
CA THR A 24 -4.63 -5.64 13.34
C THR A 24 -3.89 -4.44 13.93
N ASP A 25 -2.58 -4.36 13.71
CA ASP A 25 -1.69 -3.25 14.05
C ASP A 25 -1.67 -2.14 12.97
N ALA A 26 -2.12 -2.42 11.75
CA ALA A 26 -2.10 -1.45 10.65
C ALA A 26 -2.77 -0.11 11.00
N PRO A 27 -3.93 -0.03 11.67
CA PRO A 27 -4.55 1.25 11.98
C PRO A 27 -3.65 2.20 12.79
N GLU A 28 -2.86 1.67 13.72
CA GLU A 28 -1.95 2.46 14.54
C GLU A 28 -0.81 3.04 13.69
N PHE A 29 -0.16 2.21 12.87
CA PHE A 29 0.91 2.67 11.99
C PHE A 29 0.42 3.65 10.92
N LEU A 30 -0.76 3.43 10.35
CA LEU A 30 -1.35 4.34 9.37
C LEU A 30 -1.66 5.71 9.98
N ALA A 31 -2.21 5.75 11.19
CA ALA A 31 -2.39 7.02 11.91
C ALA A 31 -1.04 7.70 12.21
N GLY A 32 0.00 6.91 12.48
CA GLY A 32 1.36 7.39 12.74
C GLY A 32 2.00 8.18 11.58
N LEU A 33 1.57 7.97 10.33
CA LEU A 33 2.03 8.76 9.18
C LEU A 33 1.68 10.25 9.28
N LEU A 34 0.66 10.60 10.08
CA LEU A 34 0.20 11.97 10.30
C LEU A 34 0.67 12.55 11.64
N SER A 35 1.57 11.86 12.35
CA SER A 35 2.08 12.28 13.65
C SER A 35 3.01 13.49 13.52
N GLU A 36 3.00 14.37 14.52
CA GLU A 36 3.98 15.45 14.66
C GLU A 36 5.37 14.94 15.10
N GLN A 37 5.42 13.76 15.74
CA GLN A 37 6.65 13.13 16.23
C GLN A 37 7.37 12.38 15.09
N GLU A 38 8.63 12.75 14.83
CA GLU A 38 9.44 12.18 13.73
C GLU A 38 9.63 10.66 13.85
N GLU A 39 9.91 10.17 15.06
CA GLU A 39 10.16 8.75 15.29
C GLU A 39 8.90 7.91 15.07
N VAL A 40 7.71 8.51 15.21
CA VAL A 40 6.43 7.84 14.91
C VAL A 40 6.24 7.73 13.40
N ARG A 41 6.53 8.80 12.65
CA ARG A 41 6.49 8.78 11.17
C ARG A 41 7.49 7.78 10.60
N GLU A 42 8.70 7.73 11.16
CA GLU A 42 9.75 6.78 10.75
C GLU A 42 9.29 5.33 10.94
N ARG A 43 8.76 4.98 12.12
CA ARG A 43 8.23 3.62 12.36
C ARG A 43 7.07 3.29 11.43
N ALA A 44 6.18 4.25 11.16
CA ALA A 44 5.07 4.07 10.26
C ALA A 44 5.53 3.83 8.81
N LEU A 45 6.50 4.60 8.32
CA LEU A 45 7.12 4.38 7.00
C LEU A 45 7.82 3.02 6.94
N GLY A 46 8.58 2.66 7.98
CA GLY A 46 9.23 1.36 8.09
C GLY A 46 8.24 0.19 8.07
N TYR A 47 7.05 0.34 8.67
CA TYR A 47 5.98 -0.66 8.61
C TYR A 47 5.48 -0.90 7.18
N LEU A 48 5.32 0.15 6.36
CA LEU A 48 4.91 0.01 4.96
C LEU A 48 5.90 -0.90 4.19
N ASN A 49 7.19 -0.67 4.37
CA ASN A 49 8.25 -1.38 3.64
C ASN A 49 8.51 -2.79 4.20
N SER A 50 8.42 -2.97 5.53
CA SER A 50 8.81 -4.22 6.20
C SER A 50 7.65 -5.21 6.38
N ALA A 51 6.41 -4.76 6.45
CA ALA A 51 5.24 -5.61 6.69
C ALA A 51 4.29 -5.63 5.49
N ILE A 52 3.92 -4.46 4.97
CA ILE A 52 2.85 -4.32 3.97
C ILE A 52 3.29 -4.73 2.56
N LEU A 53 4.50 -4.37 2.15
CA LEU A 53 5.10 -4.76 0.87
C LEU A 53 6.43 -5.48 1.09
N HIS A 54 6.46 -6.44 2.01
CA HIS A 54 7.66 -7.16 2.36
C HIS A 54 8.24 -7.89 1.13
N GLN A 55 9.46 -7.50 0.73
CA GLN A 55 10.19 -8.06 -0.41
C GLN A 55 9.36 -8.08 -1.70
N GLY A 56 8.53 -7.04 -1.92
CA GLY A 56 7.70 -6.92 -3.12
C GLY A 56 6.46 -7.84 -3.14
N THR A 57 6.16 -8.56 -2.06
CA THR A 57 4.95 -9.39 -1.99
C THR A 57 3.72 -8.51 -1.72
N VAL A 58 2.71 -8.61 -2.60
CA VAL A 58 1.41 -7.96 -2.40
C VAL A 58 0.52 -8.87 -1.54
N TYR A 59 0.26 -8.44 -0.32
CA TYR A 59 -0.58 -9.14 0.66
C TYR A 59 -2.03 -8.62 0.66
N PRO A 60 -2.99 -9.32 1.29
CA PRO A 60 -4.36 -8.81 1.45
C PRO A 60 -4.46 -7.43 2.12
N ALA A 61 -3.51 -7.06 2.98
CA ALA A 61 -3.43 -5.72 3.58
C ALA A 61 -2.86 -4.64 2.65
N THR A 62 -2.17 -4.99 1.56
CA THR A 62 -1.51 -4.01 0.68
C THR A 62 -2.51 -3.07 -0.02
N PRO A 63 -3.61 -3.53 -0.65
CA PRO A 63 -4.56 -2.63 -1.29
C PRO A 63 -5.20 -1.58 -0.38
N PRO A 64 -5.78 -1.90 0.79
CA PRO A 64 -6.35 -0.87 1.67
C PRO A 64 -5.29 0.10 2.18
N VAL A 65 -4.08 -0.38 2.49
CA VAL A 65 -2.98 0.51 2.90
C VAL A 65 -2.57 1.46 1.77
N ALA A 66 -2.45 0.98 0.52
CA ALA A 66 -2.13 1.84 -0.62
C ALA A 66 -3.19 2.93 -0.84
N LEU A 67 -4.47 2.62 -0.65
CA LEU A 67 -5.56 3.60 -0.71
C LEU A 67 -5.46 4.64 0.40
N PHE A 68 -5.14 4.23 1.64
CA PHE A 68 -4.90 5.15 2.73
C PHE A 68 -3.73 6.10 2.42
N VAL A 69 -2.59 5.55 1.98
CA VAL A 69 -1.39 6.32 1.63
C VAL A 69 -1.70 7.34 0.54
N ALA A 70 -2.38 6.93 -0.53
CA ALA A 70 -2.83 7.85 -1.58
C ALA A 70 -3.76 8.96 -1.03
N GLY A 71 -4.63 8.63 -0.08
CA GLY A 71 -5.54 9.58 0.57
C GLY A 71 -4.83 10.64 1.42
N VAL A 72 -3.70 10.31 2.05
CA VAL A 72 -2.95 11.25 2.91
C VAL A 72 -1.90 12.07 2.16
N LEU A 73 -1.65 11.80 0.87
CA LEU A 73 -0.74 12.63 0.07
C LEU A 73 -1.19 14.09 0.01
N GLY A 74 -2.47 14.43 0.22
CA GLY A 74 -2.90 15.82 0.27
C GLY A 74 -2.51 16.58 1.56
N GLU A 75 -2.05 15.87 2.59
CA GLU A 75 -1.92 16.43 3.94
C GLU A 75 -0.61 17.19 4.15
N PRO A 76 -0.63 18.38 4.78
CA PRO A 76 0.60 19.10 5.12
C PRO A 76 1.54 18.31 6.06
N ALA A 77 0.98 17.42 6.88
CA ALA A 77 1.75 16.60 7.82
C ALA A 77 2.77 15.68 7.12
N VAL A 78 2.53 15.30 5.86
CA VAL A 78 3.48 14.45 5.12
C VAL A 78 4.64 15.24 4.49
N ASP A 79 4.63 16.57 4.58
CA ASP A 79 5.79 17.42 4.21
C ASP A 79 6.81 17.53 5.35
N LEU A 80 6.48 17.01 6.53
CA LEU A 80 7.41 16.96 7.65
C LEU A 80 8.57 15.98 7.38
N PRO A 81 9.75 16.27 7.93
CA PRO A 81 10.92 15.40 7.82
C PRO A 81 10.66 13.99 8.33
N VAL A 82 11.34 12.99 7.76
CA VAL A 82 11.35 11.63 8.30
C VAL A 82 12.72 10.97 8.12
N GLY A 83 13.16 10.21 9.11
CA GLY A 83 14.25 9.25 8.95
C GLY A 83 13.81 8.06 8.08
N ASP A 84 14.69 7.58 7.20
CA ASP A 84 14.48 6.32 6.49
C ASP A 84 15.63 5.34 6.83
N PRO A 85 15.38 4.30 7.64
CA PRO A 85 16.41 3.34 8.02
C PRO A 85 16.80 2.39 6.88
N PHE A 86 16.04 2.35 5.79
CA PHE A 86 16.27 1.46 4.64
C PHE A 86 16.96 2.17 3.46
N ARG A 87 17.10 3.49 3.53
CA ARG A 87 17.80 4.28 2.51
C ARG A 87 19.25 4.52 2.94
N GLU A 88 20.19 4.21 2.05
CA GLU A 88 21.62 4.38 2.31
C GLU A 88 21.92 5.86 2.61
N ALA A 89 22.51 6.15 3.77
CA ALA A 89 22.75 7.50 4.27
C ALA A 89 23.85 8.22 3.46
N ALA A 90 23.54 8.59 2.23
CA ALA A 90 24.38 9.46 1.41
C ALA A 90 24.06 10.93 1.72
N GLY A 91 24.72 11.50 2.74
CA GLY A 91 24.77 12.96 2.96
C GLY A 91 23.40 13.62 3.20
N ALA A 92 22.84 13.39 4.39
CA ALA A 92 21.47 13.67 4.83
C ALA A 92 20.91 15.06 4.47
N ALA A 93 20.20 15.16 3.34
CA ALA A 93 19.01 15.99 3.29
C ALA A 93 17.91 15.23 4.04
N VAL A 94 17.27 15.89 5.00
CA VAL A 94 16.09 15.31 5.66
C VAL A 94 14.94 15.41 4.67
N GLU A 95 14.56 14.27 4.10
CA GLU A 95 13.53 14.22 3.07
C GLU A 95 12.14 14.30 3.71
N PRO A 96 11.16 14.91 3.02
CA PRO A 96 9.78 14.90 3.47
C PRO A 96 9.23 13.47 3.40
N LEU A 97 8.41 13.08 4.37
CA LEU A 97 7.72 11.77 4.39
C LEU A 97 7.00 11.48 3.06
N ARG A 98 6.48 12.51 2.40
CA ARG A 98 5.83 12.44 1.08
C ARG A 98 6.64 11.66 0.05
N LEU A 99 7.98 11.80 0.04
CA LEU A 99 8.82 11.08 -0.90
C LEU A 99 8.76 9.56 -0.64
N GLY A 100 8.93 9.14 0.62
CA GLY A 100 8.84 7.74 1.00
C GLY A 100 7.45 7.12 0.75
N LEU A 101 6.38 7.92 0.88
CA LEU A 101 5.03 7.48 0.54
C LEU A 101 4.84 7.28 -0.97
N LEU A 102 5.43 8.14 -1.80
CA LEU A 102 5.39 7.99 -3.26
C LEU A 102 6.22 6.78 -3.71
N ASP A 103 7.38 6.55 -3.10
CA ASP A 103 8.22 5.38 -3.36
C ASP A 103 7.47 4.09 -3.02
N PHE A 104 6.79 4.04 -1.86
CA PHE A 104 5.94 2.91 -1.51
C PHE A 104 4.85 2.64 -2.56
N LEU A 105 4.13 3.67 -3.03
CA LEU A 105 3.10 3.50 -4.05
C LEU A 105 3.67 3.02 -5.40
N ALA A 106 4.85 3.53 -5.78
CA ALA A 106 5.55 3.09 -6.99
C ALA A 106 5.95 1.62 -6.88
N ASP A 107 6.44 1.18 -5.73
CA ASP A 107 6.82 -0.21 -5.48
C ASP A 107 5.61 -1.15 -5.48
N VAL A 108 4.47 -0.72 -4.91
CA VAL A 108 3.21 -1.48 -5.02
C VAL A 108 2.81 -1.64 -6.49
N ALA A 109 2.83 -0.56 -7.29
CA ALA A 109 2.46 -0.61 -8.70
C ALA A 109 3.38 -1.56 -9.49
N ARG A 110 4.68 -1.49 -9.24
CA ARG A 110 5.68 -2.37 -9.86
C ARG A 110 5.46 -3.83 -9.48
N ALA A 111 5.25 -4.14 -8.20
CA ALA A 111 4.98 -5.50 -7.74
C ALA A 111 3.72 -6.12 -8.37
N VAL A 112 2.65 -5.31 -8.53
CA VAL A 112 1.43 -5.74 -9.23
C VAL A 112 1.70 -5.97 -10.71
N ALA A 113 2.45 -5.08 -11.37
CA ALA A 113 2.80 -5.21 -12.78
C ALA A 113 3.67 -6.45 -13.06
N GLU A 114 4.65 -6.73 -12.21
CA GLU A 114 5.50 -7.93 -12.30
C GLU A 114 4.66 -9.22 -12.15
N ARG A 115 3.68 -9.23 -11.24
CA ARG A 115 2.72 -10.35 -11.10
C ARG A 115 1.76 -10.46 -12.29
N ALA A 116 1.53 -9.36 -13.01
CA ALA A 116 0.70 -9.32 -14.20
C ALA A 116 1.47 -9.63 -15.49
N ALA A 117 2.80 -9.47 -15.52
CA ALA A 117 3.64 -9.63 -16.71
C ALA A 117 3.70 -11.07 -17.29
N GLY A 118 3.02 -12.03 -16.68
CA GLY A 118 2.74 -13.36 -17.25
C GLY A 118 1.29 -13.57 -17.71
N ARG A 119 0.45 -12.53 -17.69
CA ARG A 119 -0.99 -12.57 -18.01
C ARG A 119 -1.32 -11.50 -19.05
N SER A 120 -2.09 -11.88 -20.05
CA SER A 120 -2.63 -10.99 -21.06
C SER A 120 -3.72 -10.07 -20.49
N LEU A 121 -3.96 -8.91 -21.12
CA LEU A 121 -5.03 -7.98 -20.73
C LEU A 121 -6.41 -8.68 -20.59
N PRO A 122 -6.81 -9.57 -21.52
CA PRO A 122 -8.05 -10.35 -21.39
C PRO A 122 -8.08 -11.28 -20.17
N GLU A 123 -6.95 -11.84 -19.76
CA GLU A 123 -6.88 -12.68 -18.54
C GLU A 123 -6.98 -11.84 -17.26
N LEU A 124 -6.48 -10.60 -17.27
CA LEU A 124 -6.66 -9.66 -16.16
C LEU A 124 -8.13 -9.18 -16.08
N GLU A 125 -8.76 -8.91 -17.21
CA GLU A 125 -10.18 -8.53 -17.30
C GLU A 125 -11.10 -9.68 -16.86
N GLY A 126 -10.83 -10.93 -17.26
CA GLY A 126 -11.61 -12.10 -16.86
C GLY A 126 -11.50 -12.48 -15.37
N LEU A 127 -10.43 -12.07 -14.69
CA LEU A 127 -10.30 -12.21 -13.23
C LEU A 127 -11.04 -11.10 -12.47
N ALA A 128 -11.17 -9.92 -13.06
CA ALA A 128 -11.94 -8.81 -12.50
C ALA A 128 -13.46 -8.99 -12.69
N ASP A 129 -13.86 -9.71 -13.74
CA ASP A 129 -15.27 -10.04 -14.03
C ASP A 129 -15.43 -11.55 -14.36
N PRO A 130 -15.54 -12.42 -13.34
CA PRO A 130 -15.67 -13.86 -13.54
C PRO A 130 -17.01 -14.28 -14.20
N GLY A 131 -17.92 -13.33 -14.45
CA GLY A 131 -19.27 -13.60 -14.96
C GLY A 131 -19.44 -13.59 -16.49
N SER A 132 -18.45 -13.13 -17.26
CA SER A 132 -18.60 -12.95 -18.72
C SER A 132 -18.06 -14.12 -19.57
N ALA A 133 -17.21 -14.98 -19.00
CA ALA A 133 -16.62 -16.12 -19.70
C ALA A 133 -17.54 -17.35 -19.68
N GLY A 134 -18.72 -17.26 -20.31
CA GLY A 134 -19.70 -18.34 -20.24
C GLY A 134 -20.87 -18.26 -21.22
N ALA A 135 -20.65 -17.74 -22.43
CA ALA A 135 -21.67 -17.80 -23.48
C ALA A 135 -21.03 -17.88 -24.88
N SER A 136 -20.52 -19.04 -25.25
CA SER A 136 -20.30 -19.38 -26.66
C SER A 136 -21.10 -20.64 -26.99
N SER A 137 -22.34 -20.40 -27.43
CA SER A 137 -23.22 -21.39 -28.04
C SER A 137 -22.57 -21.99 -29.29
N THR A 138 -22.52 -23.32 -29.38
CA THR A 138 -22.19 -24.06 -30.60
C THR A 138 -23.42 -24.08 -31.53
N PRO A 139 -23.29 -23.73 -32.83
CA PRO A 139 -24.34 -23.96 -33.79
C PRO A 139 -24.25 -25.37 -34.38
N SER A 140 -25.43 -25.97 -34.65
CA SER A 140 -25.63 -27.26 -35.33
C SER A 140 -25.43 -27.17 -36.84
#